data_AF-A0A1E1ML09-F1
#
_entry.id   AF-A0A1E1ML09-F1
#
_cell.length_a   1.000
_cell.length_b   1.000
_cell.length_c   1.000
_cell.angle_alpha   90.00
_cell.angle_beta   90.00
_cell.angle_gamma   90.00
#
_symmetry.space_group_name_H-M   'P 1'
#
loop_
_entity.id
_entity.type
_entity.pdbx_description
1 polymer ?
#
loop_
_entity_poly.entity_id
_entity_poly.type
_entity_poly.pdbx_seq_one_letter_code
_entity_poly.pdbx_strand_id
1 'polypeptide(L)'
;MSEDERYRTSTQYRLWSYTPQSLFALRSSTNQIAADRVREAVRRAREARSNASSADASDFESVPVSEGEVDCLTVEEELKLVAFYCRQTIQLGDHLKVPTDVKATAVQYIKRFYITNSLMTYHPTDILKTALFFATKTENHYFRLTKFADAIGGTKAEDVLASEFLLTQGLRFTFDVRHPFRALEGAVMELQALSHGIIPVLPSANAASGDRPANMERRVRDAHGKAREYLKTSALLTDAYFHYTPSQIMMASLMIADSRLVEWYIKSKMTTSAGEMQSKVLSTIKSCAEMLRTVEPNSEPSPTERKELKGLAKKLTKCRNPEKMDLVALQRAKREGDEADEDKIIKKRKLEKEKSSADDLFGPEIKRP
;
A
#
# COMPACT_ATOMS: atom_id res chain seq x y z
N MET A 1 23.08 16.67 8.18
CA MET A 1 21.73 16.34 7.71
C MET A 1 20.92 15.89 8.91
N SER A 2 19.84 16.58 9.24
CA SER A 2 18.95 16.19 10.34
C SER A 2 18.17 14.92 10.00
N GLU A 3 17.60 14.23 11.00
CA GLU A 3 16.73 13.07 10.79
C GLU A 3 15.51 13.40 9.92
N ASP A 4 15.01 14.62 10.06
CA ASP A 4 13.91 15.21 9.31
C ASP A 4 14.25 15.36 7.83
N GLU A 5 15.43 15.94 7.52
CA GLU A 5 15.93 16.05 6.16
C GLU A 5 16.12 14.68 5.52
N ARG A 6 16.70 13.72 6.25
CA ARG A 6 16.89 12.35 5.78
C ARG A 6 15.57 11.62 5.51
N TYR A 7 14.51 11.90 6.26
CA TYR A 7 13.19 11.36 5.93
C TYR A 7 12.64 11.98 4.65
N ARG A 8 12.85 13.29 4.44
CA ARG A 8 12.38 14.00 3.23
C ARG A 8 13.07 13.54 1.95
N THR A 9 14.27 12.95 2.01
CA THR A 9 14.92 12.35 0.83
C THR A 9 14.31 11.01 0.43
N SER A 10 13.50 10.38 1.28
CA SER A 10 12.89 9.09 0.99
C SER A 10 11.85 9.13 -0.13
N THR A 11 11.69 8.00 -0.81
CA THR A 11 10.61 7.80 -1.80
C THR A 11 9.23 7.88 -1.15
N GLN A 12 9.09 7.41 0.09
CA GLN A 12 7.83 7.50 0.84
C GLN A 12 7.38 8.95 1.05
N TYR A 13 8.28 9.85 1.44
CA TYR A 13 7.95 11.27 1.55
C TYR A 13 7.67 11.90 0.18
N ARG A 14 8.58 11.71 -0.76
CA ARG A 14 8.57 12.43 -2.04
C ARG A 14 7.42 12.01 -2.96
N LEU A 15 6.99 10.75 -2.90
CA LEU A 15 6.03 10.19 -3.86
C LEU A 15 4.72 9.74 -3.21
N TRP A 16 4.70 9.48 -1.91
CA TRP A 16 3.57 8.86 -1.21
C TRP A 16 3.14 9.61 0.05
N SER A 17 3.46 10.91 0.14
CA SER A 17 2.92 11.78 1.19
C SER A 17 2.11 12.90 0.56
N TYR A 18 0.86 13.05 1.02
CA TYR A 18 -0.16 13.89 0.40
C TYR A 18 -0.91 14.69 1.47
N THR A 19 -1.47 15.83 1.06
CA THR A 19 -2.54 16.46 1.85
C THR A 19 -3.84 15.67 1.66
N PRO A 20 -4.80 15.75 2.60
CA PRO A 20 -6.10 15.10 2.42
C PRO A 20 -6.79 15.48 1.11
N GLN A 21 -6.71 16.75 0.72
CA GLN A 21 -7.31 17.27 -0.50
C GLN A 21 -6.64 16.71 -1.76
N SER A 22 -5.30 16.65 -1.81
CA SER A 22 -4.61 16.14 -2.99
C SER A 22 -4.76 14.62 -3.14
N LEU A 23 -4.81 13.88 -2.03
CA LEU A 23 -5.11 12.44 -2.05
C LEU A 23 -6.53 12.17 -2.55
N PHE A 24 -7.51 12.94 -2.08
CA PHE A 24 -8.90 12.83 -2.56
C PHE A 24 -8.99 13.13 -4.05
N ALA A 25 -8.41 14.25 -4.51
CA ALA A 25 -8.41 14.64 -5.92
C ALA A 25 -7.78 13.57 -6.83
N LEU A 26 -6.68 12.94 -6.38
CA LEU A 26 -6.01 11.86 -7.12
C LEU A 26 -6.90 10.61 -7.23
N ARG A 27 -7.61 10.24 -6.16
CA ARG A 27 -8.57 9.13 -6.16
C ARG A 27 -9.77 9.43 -7.04
N SER A 28 -10.34 10.64 -6.97
CA SER A 28 -11.45 11.06 -7.82
C SER A 28 -11.08 11.03 -9.29
N SER A 29 -9.89 11.55 -9.65
CA SER A 29 -9.40 11.49 -11.03
C SER A 29 -9.19 10.05 -11.51
N THR A 30 -8.60 9.20 -10.69
CA THR A 30 -8.37 7.78 -11.01
C THR A 30 -9.69 7.03 -11.21
N ASN A 31 -10.66 7.24 -10.32
CA ASN A 31 -11.97 6.63 -10.39
C ASN A 31 -12.73 7.08 -11.65
N GLN A 32 -12.74 8.38 -11.96
CA GLN A 32 -13.38 8.92 -13.16
C GLN A 32 -12.79 8.34 -14.44
N ILE A 33 -11.46 8.37 -14.58
CA ILE A 33 -10.75 7.82 -15.75
C ILE A 33 -11.06 6.32 -15.90
N ALA A 34 -11.10 5.57 -14.80
CA ALA A 34 -11.43 4.15 -14.84
C ALA A 34 -12.88 3.89 -15.23
N ALA A 35 -13.84 4.66 -14.69
CA ALA A 35 -15.25 4.56 -15.03
C ALA A 35 -15.47 4.82 -16.53
N ASP A 36 -14.84 5.85 -17.09
CA ASP A 36 -14.93 6.18 -18.52
C ASP A 36 -14.38 5.04 -19.39
N ARG A 37 -13.20 4.51 -19.02
CA ARG A 37 -12.60 3.35 -19.72
C ARG A 37 -13.46 2.09 -19.64
N VAL A 38 -14.10 1.84 -18.49
CA VAL A 38 -15.01 0.70 -18.30
C VAL A 38 -16.23 0.85 -19.20
N ARG A 39 -16.86 2.02 -19.22
CA ARG A 39 -18.02 2.30 -20.08
C ARG A 39 -17.67 2.10 -21.56
N GLU A 40 -16.51 2.59 -22.00
CA GLU A 40 -16.03 2.41 -23.36
C GLU A 40 -15.72 0.94 -23.70
N ALA A 41 -15.05 0.21 -22.80
CA ALA A 41 -14.73 -1.20 -23.00
C ALA A 41 -15.99 -2.06 -23.05
N VAL A 42 -16.97 -1.78 -22.18
CA VAL A 42 -18.28 -2.45 -22.20
C VAL A 42 -19.04 -2.15 -23.50
N ARG A 43 -19.05 -0.89 -23.97
CA ARG A 43 -19.65 -0.52 -25.25
C ARG A 43 -19.04 -1.31 -26.41
N ARG A 44 -17.70 -1.35 -26.49
CA ARG A 44 -16.98 -2.13 -27.51
C ARG A 44 -17.30 -3.63 -27.45
N ALA A 45 -17.37 -4.20 -26.25
CA ALA A 45 -17.73 -5.61 -26.07
C ALA A 45 -19.18 -5.90 -26.53
N ARG A 46 -20.13 -4.98 -26.31
CA ARG A 46 -21.50 -5.11 -26.82
C ARG A 46 -21.56 -5.05 -28.35
N GLU A 47 -20.87 -4.09 -28.95
CA GLU A 47 -20.80 -3.93 -30.41
C GLU A 47 -20.16 -5.16 -31.08
N ALA A 48 -19.09 -5.71 -30.49
CA ALA A 48 -18.49 -6.95 -30.97
C ALA A 48 -19.46 -8.14 -30.90
N ARG A 49 -20.25 -8.24 -29.81
CA ARG A 49 -21.24 -9.31 -29.64
C ARG A 49 -22.43 -9.18 -30.59
N SER A 50 -22.92 -7.96 -30.84
CA SER A 50 -23.97 -7.74 -31.84
C SER A 50 -23.49 -8.08 -33.25
N ASN A 51 -22.24 -7.74 -33.59
CA ASN A 51 -21.65 -8.05 -34.88
C ASN A 51 -21.29 -9.54 -35.04
N ALA A 52 -21.00 -10.26 -33.96
CA ALA A 52 -20.77 -11.70 -33.98
C ALA A 52 -22.08 -12.51 -34.03
N SER A 53 -23.20 -11.96 -33.55
CA SER A 53 -24.50 -12.63 -33.62
C SER A 53 -25.07 -12.83 -35.04
N SER A 54 -24.42 -12.27 -36.07
CA SER A 54 -24.69 -12.54 -37.48
C SER A 54 -23.79 -13.60 -38.12
N ALA A 55 -22.82 -14.18 -37.38
CA ALA A 55 -21.96 -15.26 -37.83
C ALA A 55 -21.76 -16.30 -36.70
N ASP A 56 -22.51 -17.39 -36.79
CA ASP A 56 -22.38 -18.69 -36.11
C ASP A 56 -21.76 -18.68 -34.69
N ALA A 57 -22.62 -18.63 -33.67
CA ALA A 57 -22.23 -18.60 -32.27
C ALA A 57 -22.17 -20.01 -31.66
N SER A 58 -20.98 -20.62 -31.68
CA SER A 58 -20.61 -21.63 -30.69
C SER A 58 -19.19 -21.36 -30.21
N ASP A 59 -19.03 -21.33 -28.87
CA ASP A 59 -17.75 -21.43 -28.14
C ASP A 59 -17.05 -20.17 -27.57
N PHE A 60 -17.76 -19.06 -27.33
CA PHE A 60 -17.22 -18.01 -26.43
C PHE A 60 -17.88 -18.06 -25.06
N GLU A 61 -17.10 -18.42 -24.02
CA GLU A 61 -17.46 -18.21 -22.61
C GLU A 61 -17.98 -16.79 -22.43
N SER A 62 -19.24 -16.66 -22.04
CA SER A 62 -19.94 -15.39 -21.99
C SER A 62 -19.36 -14.51 -20.88
N VAL A 63 -18.53 -13.53 -21.26
CA VAL A 63 -18.20 -12.41 -20.38
C VAL A 63 -19.53 -11.75 -19.97
N PRO A 64 -19.83 -11.60 -18.67
CA PRO A 64 -21.06 -10.97 -18.23
C PRO A 64 -21.00 -9.47 -18.56
N VAL A 65 -21.50 -9.11 -19.74
CA VAL A 65 -21.67 -7.72 -20.13
C VAL A 65 -23.01 -7.26 -19.56
N SER A 66 -23.00 -6.27 -18.66
CA SER A 66 -24.24 -5.69 -18.12
C SER A 66 -25.13 -5.20 -19.27
N GLU A 67 -26.45 -5.25 -19.11
CA GLU A 67 -27.40 -4.61 -20.03
C GLU A 67 -27.78 -3.23 -19.45
N GLY A 68 -27.68 -2.16 -20.23
CA GLY A 68 -27.97 -0.77 -19.79
C GLY A 68 -26.75 0.11 -19.50
N GLU A 69 -26.93 1.22 -18.79
CA GLU A 69 -25.82 2.09 -18.37
C GLU A 69 -24.98 1.40 -17.28
N VAL A 70 -23.64 1.45 -17.38
CA VAL A 70 -22.77 0.77 -16.43
C VAL A 70 -22.68 1.57 -15.14
N ASP A 71 -23.36 1.08 -14.09
CA ASP A 71 -23.25 1.61 -12.73
C ASP A 71 -21.85 1.35 -12.14
N CYS A 72 -20.98 2.33 -12.30
CA CYS A 72 -19.59 2.30 -11.82
C CYS A 72 -19.50 2.61 -10.32
N LEU A 73 -18.44 2.16 -9.68
CA LEU A 73 -18.19 2.45 -8.26
C LEU A 73 -17.91 3.94 -8.04
N THR A 74 -18.47 4.54 -6.99
CA THR A 74 -18.02 5.85 -6.51
C THR A 74 -16.68 5.75 -5.78
N VAL A 75 -16.03 6.89 -5.54
CA VAL A 75 -14.76 6.94 -4.79
C VAL A 75 -14.93 6.36 -3.38
N GLU A 76 -16.04 6.66 -2.71
CA GLU A 76 -16.35 6.19 -1.35
C GLU A 76 -16.59 4.68 -1.33
N GLU A 77 -17.35 4.17 -2.30
CA GLU A 77 -17.58 2.73 -2.48
C GLU A 77 -16.27 1.98 -2.73
N GLU A 78 -15.41 2.54 -3.57
CA GLU A 78 -14.10 2.00 -3.89
C GLU A 78 -13.19 1.97 -2.64
N LEU A 79 -13.19 3.03 -1.84
CA LEU A 79 -12.43 3.10 -0.58
C LEU A 79 -12.91 2.07 0.46
N LYS A 80 -14.23 1.85 0.57
CA LYS A 80 -14.78 0.80 1.44
C LYS A 80 -14.28 -0.58 1.03
N LEU A 81 -14.27 -0.87 -0.27
CA LEU A 81 -13.75 -2.13 -0.80
C LEU A 81 -12.23 -2.25 -0.57
N VAL A 82 -11.45 -1.20 -0.82
CA VAL A 82 -10.00 -1.20 -0.52
C VAL A 82 -9.76 -1.53 0.95
N ALA A 83 -10.46 -0.88 1.88
CA ALA A 83 -10.32 -1.16 3.31
C ALA A 83 -10.66 -2.62 3.65
N PHE A 84 -11.71 -3.18 3.03
CA PHE A 84 -12.08 -4.59 3.19
C PHE A 84 -10.99 -5.54 2.68
N TYR A 85 -10.42 -5.29 1.51
CA TYR A 85 -9.33 -6.13 0.97
C TYR A 85 -8.01 -5.96 1.74
N CYS A 86 -7.73 -4.79 2.31
CA CYS A 86 -6.62 -4.61 3.24
C CYS A 86 -6.80 -5.46 4.51
N ARG A 87 -8.02 -5.54 5.08
CA ARG A 87 -8.31 -6.46 6.21
C ARG A 87 -8.08 -7.92 5.82
N GLN A 88 -8.59 -8.33 4.67
CA GLN A 88 -8.36 -9.69 4.16
C GLN A 88 -6.88 -9.99 3.95
N THR A 89 -6.09 -9.01 3.52
CA THR A 89 -4.63 -9.16 3.34
C THR A 89 -3.93 -9.41 4.67
N ILE A 90 -4.33 -8.70 5.73
CA ILE A 90 -3.81 -8.93 7.09
C ILE A 90 -4.17 -10.35 7.55
N GLN A 91 -5.43 -10.75 7.41
CA GLN A 91 -5.93 -12.08 7.80
C GLN A 91 -5.23 -13.21 7.01
N LEU A 92 -5.02 -13.02 5.71
CA LEU A 92 -4.28 -13.95 4.88
C LEU A 92 -2.81 -14.04 5.35
N GLY A 93 -2.21 -12.91 5.69
CA GLY A 93 -0.87 -12.88 6.26
C GLY A 93 -0.77 -13.64 7.59
N ASP A 94 -1.79 -13.55 8.44
CA ASP A 94 -1.88 -14.33 9.69
C ASP A 94 -2.01 -15.83 9.40
N HIS A 95 -2.86 -16.20 8.43
CA HIS A 95 -3.00 -17.59 7.98
C HIS A 95 -1.68 -18.16 7.46
N LEU A 96 -0.94 -17.38 6.67
CA LEU A 96 0.36 -17.74 6.12
C LEU A 96 1.52 -17.58 7.13
N LYS A 97 1.24 -17.09 8.34
CA LYS A 97 2.20 -16.87 9.43
C LYS A 97 3.39 -15.98 9.02
N VAL A 98 3.15 -15.00 8.15
CA VAL A 98 4.21 -14.05 7.74
C VAL A 98 4.40 -12.95 8.81
N PRO A 99 5.61 -12.35 8.90
CA PRO A 99 5.90 -11.28 9.85
C PRO A 99 4.97 -10.06 9.74
N THR A 100 4.91 -9.28 10.81
CA THR A 100 4.09 -8.05 10.85
C THR A 100 4.52 -7.04 9.78
N ASP A 101 5.84 -6.86 9.59
CA ASP A 101 6.40 -5.95 8.59
C ASP A 101 5.96 -6.36 7.17
N VAL A 102 6.00 -7.67 6.84
CA VAL A 102 5.51 -8.19 5.56
C VAL A 102 4.04 -7.84 5.32
N LYS A 103 3.17 -8.05 6.33
CA LYS A 103 1.74 -7.72 6.23
C LYS A 103 1.54 -6.22 6.02
N ALA A 104 2.28 -5.40 6.77
CA ALA A 104 2.18 -3.95 6.67
C ALA A 104 2.65 -3.45 5.29
N THR A 105 3.77 -3.96 4.78
CA THR A 105 4.27 -3.65 3.44
C THR A 105 3.28 -4.06 2.36
N ALA A 106 2.69 -5.25 2.46
CA ALA A 106 1.67 -5.72 1.53
C ALA A 106 0.44 -4.79 1.48
N VAL A 107 -0.09 -4.40 2.65
CA VAL A 107 -1.21 -3.44 2.72
C VAL A 107 -0.82 -2.11 2.10
N GLN A 108 0.40 -1.64 2.35
CA GLN A 108 0.88 -0.39 1.77
C GLN A 108 1.05 -0.46 0.25
N TYR A 109 1.46 -1.61 -0.28
CA TYR A 109 1.49 -1.82 -1.72
C TYR A 109 0.09 -1.79 -2.34
N ILE A 110 -0.89 -2.44 -1.72
CA ILE A 110 -2.29 -2.40 -2.17
C ILE A 110 -2.81 -0.96 -2.16
N LYS A 111 -2.62 -0.23 -1.06
CA LYS A 111 -3.11 1.15 -0.92
C LYS A 111 -2.44 2.09 -1.93
N ARG A 112 -1.12 1.97 -2.13
CA ARG A 112 -0.38 2.76 -3.14
C ARG A 112 -0.85 2.43 -4.56
N PHE A 113 -1.04 1.14 -4.87
CA PHE A 113 -1.50 0.68 -6.16
C PHE A 113 -2.89 1.24 -6.51
N TYR A 114 -3.83 1.21 -5.57
CA TYR A 114 -5.21 1.69 -5.76
C TYR A 114 -5.41 3.20 -5.58
N ILE A 115 -4.32 3.96 -5.38
CA ILE A 115 -4.38 5.43 -5.53
C ILE A 115 -4.32 5.83 -7.01
N THR A 116 -3.58 5.08 -7.83
CA THR A 116 -3.36 5.40 -9.26
C THR A 116 -4.03 4.39 -10.20
N ASN A 117 -4.65 3.36 -9.65
CA ASN A 117 -5.42 2.35 -10.39
C ASN A 117 -6.76 2.15 -9.71
N SER A 118 -7.77 1.73 -10.47
CA SER A 118 -9.09 1.44 -9.92
C SER A 118 -9.33 -0.07 -9.76
N LEU A 119 -10.14 -0.44 -8.76
CA LEU A 119 -10.66 -1.78 -8.54
C LEU A 119 -11.47 -2.26 -9.75
N MET A 120 -12.14 -1.33 -10.45
CA MET A 120 -12.88 -1.63 -11.67
C MET A 120 -11.95 -2.05 -12.82
N THR A 121 -10.67 -1.69 -12.76
CA THR A 121 -9.67 -2.08 -13.76
C THR A 121 -8.95 -3.37 -13.36
N TYR A 122 -8.44 -3.44 -12.13
CA TYR A 122 -7.68 -4.59 -11.63
C TYR A 122 -8.30 -5.12 -10.36
N HIS A 123 -8.73 -6.38 -10.39
CA HIS A 123 -9.47 -6.95 -9.28
C HIS A 123 -8.57 -7.18 -8.05
N PRO A 124 -9.01 -6.77 -6.86
CA PRO A 124 -8.18 -6.79 -5.65
C PRO A 124 -7.76 -8.18 -5.19
N THR A 125 -8.51 -9.24 -5.50
CA THR A 125 -8.09 -10.62 -5.19
C THR A 125 -6.78 -11.01 -5.88
N ASP A 126 -6.53 -10.51 -7.09
CA ASP A 126 -5.31 -10.85 -7.85
C ASP A 126 -4.13 -9.99 -7.35
N ILE A 127 -4.41 -8.70 -7.14
CA ILE A 127 -3.43 -7.74 -6.63
C ILE A 127 -3.00 -8.07 -5.20
N LEU A 128 -3.90 -8.49 -4.31
CA LEU A 128 -3.56 -8.75 -2.90
C LEU A 128 -2.62 -9.94 -2.74
N LYS A 129 -2.83 -11.03 -3.50
CA LYS A 129 -1.96 -12.22 -3.46
C LYS A 129 -0.56 -11.86 -3.92
N THR A 130 -0.50 -11.10 -5.02
CA THR A 130 0.75 -10.58 -5.59
C THR A 130 1.45 -9.63 -4.62
N ALA A 131 0.72 -8.68 -4.02
CA ALA A 131 1.28 -7.71 -3.09
C ALA A 131 1.83 -8.37 -1.83
N LEU A 132 1.15 -9.39 -1.30
CA LEU A 132 1.61 -10.14 -0.14
C LEU A 132 2.86 -10.95 -0.46
N PHE A 133 2.90 -11.65 -1.60
CA PHE A 133 4.09 -12.37 -2.05
C PHE A 133 5.27 -11.43 -2.33
N PHE A 134 5.02 -10.31 -3.01
CA PHE A 134 6.02 -9.33 -3.34
C PHE A 134 6.60 -8.66 -2.09
N ALA A 135 5.77 -8.41 -1.07
CA ALA A 135 6.22 -7.91 0.23
C ALA A 135 7.19 -8.88 0.94
N THR A 136 7.05 -10.20 0.76
CA THR A 136 8.02 -11.14 1.34
C THR A 136 9.41 -10.93 0.70
N LYS A 137 9.47 -10.64 -0.60
CA LYS A 137 10.74 -10.36 -1.30
C LYS A 137 11.39 -9.08 -0.77
N THR A 138 10.62 -8.02 -0.58
CA THR A 138 11.15 -6.69 -0.22
C THR A 138 11.50 -6.57 1.27
N GLU A 139 10.82 -7.31 2.14
CA GLU A 139 11.13 -7.40 3.57
C GLU A 139 12.16 -8.50 3.91
N ASN A 140 12.83 -9.07 2.90
CA ASN A 140 13.81 -10.15 3.05
C ASN A 140 13.26 -11.40 3.79
N HIS A 141 11.98 -11.68 3.62
CA HIS A 141 11.33 -12.88 4.11
C HIS A 141 11.21 -13.92 2.99
N TYR A 142 12.05 -14.96 3.03
CA TYR A 142 12.00 -16.02 2.03
C TYR A 142 10.71 -16.84 2.16
N PHE A 143 9.88 -16.78 1.12
CA PHE A 143 8.71 -17.64 0.96
C PHE A 143 8.76 -18.25 -0.44
N ARG A 144 8.82 -19.58 -0.55
CA ARG A 144 8.82 -20.24 -1.86
C ARG A 144 7.47 -20.06 -2.56
N LEU A 145 7.48 -19.55 -3.79
CA LEU A 145 6.26 -19.25 -4.56
C LEU A 145 5.27 -20.41 -4.64
N THR A 146 5.74 -21.64 -4.91
CA THR A 146 4.85 -22.81 -4.98
C THR A 146 4.15 -23.06 -3.64
N LYS A 147 4.90 -23.03 -2.54
CA LYS A 147 4.33 -23.20 -1.19
C LYS A 147 3.37 -22.07 -0.81
N PHE A 148 3.66 -20.85 -1.27
CA PHE A 148 2.79 -19.70 -1.06
C PHE A 148 1.45 -19.89 -1.78
N ALA A 149 1.49 -20.26 -3.06
CA ALA A 149 0.30 -20.51 -3.86
C ALA A 149 -0.54 -21.69 -3.29
N ASP A 150 0.14 -22.79 -2.94
CA ASP A 150 -0.48 -23.97 -2.32
C ASP A 150 -1.19 -23.63 -0.99
N ALA A 151 -0.55 -22.80 -0.16
CA ALA A 151 -1.08 -22.42 1.15
C ALA A 151 -2.32 -21.50 1.08
N ILE A 152 -2.50 -20.76 -0.03
CA ILE A 152 -3.72 -19.95 -0.26
C ILE A 152 -4.89 -20.83 -0.70
N GLY A 153 -4.60 -21.93 -1.41
CA GLY A 153 -5.61 -22.78 -2.04
C GLY A 153 -6.22 -22.14 -3.30
N GLY A 154 -6.47 -22.96 -4.33
CA GLY A 154 -7.11 -22.52 -5.58
C GLY A 154 -6.35 -21.41 -6.32
N THR A 155 -5.05 -21.26 -6.06
CA THR A 155 -4.17 -20.25 -6.67
C THR A 155 -2.96 -20.96 -7.24
N LYS A 156 -2.61 -20.67 -8.49
CA LYS A 156 -1.39 -21.16 -9.13
C LYS A 156 -0.26 -20.14 -8.97
N ALA A 157 0.98 -20.59 -9.10
CA ALA A 157 2.15 -19.71 -9.08
C ALA A 157 2.06 -18.62 -10.17
N GLU A 158 1.51 -18.96 -11.33
CA GLU A 158 1.31 -18.05 -12.46
C GLU A 158 0.36 -16.89 -12.13
N ASP A 159 -0.71 -17.14 -11.37
CA ASP A 159 -1.67 -16.12 -10.97
C ASP A 159 -1.01 -15.01 -10.13
N VAL A 160 -0.06 -15.40 -9.27
CA VAL A 160 0.72 -14.48 -8.43
C VAL A 160 1.74 -13.70 -9.27
N LEU A 161 2.33 -14.33 -10.29
CA LEU A 161 3.33 -13.69 -11.17
C LEU A 161 2.70 -12.78 -12.24
N ALA A 162 1.45 -13.04 -12.61
CA ALA A 162 0.72 -12.29 -13.64
C ALA A 162 0.64 -10.80 -13.34
N SER A 163 0.42 -10.45 -12.07
CA SER A 163 0.27 -9.06 -11.64
C SER A 163 1.54 -8.46 -11.08
N GLU A 164 2.66 -9.20 -11.01
CA GLU A 164 3.87 -8.73 -10.31
C GLU A 164 4.43 -7.46 -10.97
N PHE A 165 4.67 -7.49 -12.27
CA PHE A 165 5.20 -6.32 -12.97
C PHE A 165 4.20 -5.15 -12.94
N LEU A 166 2.90 -5.44 -13.13
CA LEU A 166 1.85 -4.44 -13.02
C LEU A 166 1.85 -3.75 -11.65
N LEU A 167 1.98 -4.53 -10.57
CA LEU A 167 2.11 -3.99 -9.22
C LEU A 167 3.35 -3.11 -9.12
N THR A 168 4.52 -3.56 -9.58
CA THR A 168 5.75 -2.75 -9.51
C THR A 168 5.64 -1.40 -10.24
N GLN A 169 4.97 -1.38 -11.40
CA GLN A 169 4.66 -0.16 -12.14
C GLN A 169 3.73 0.76 -11.35
N GLY A 170 2.65 0.21 -10.77
CA GLY A 170 1.74 0.96 -9.90
C GLY A 170 2.42 1.52 -8.65
N LEU A 171 3.44 0.82 -8.13
CA LEU A 171 4.28 1.28 -7.02
C LEU A 171 5.40 2.24 -7.46
N ARG A 172 5.48 2.60 -8.75
CA ARG A 172 6.54 3.45 -9.31
C ARG A 172 7.95 2.96 -8.93
N PHE A 173 8.12 1.63 -8.83
CA PHE A 173 9.37 0.99 -8.41
C PHE A 173 9.89 1.43 -7.03
N THR A 174 9.00 1.86 -6.13
CA THR A 174 9.38 2.37 -4.80
C THR A 174 8.96 1.41 -3.69
N PHE A 175 9.86 0.45 -3.44
CA PHE A 175 9.59 -0.69 -2.57
C PHE A 175 9.89 -0.44 -1.09
N ASP A 176 10.74 0.55 -0.78
CA ASP A 176 11.05 0.96 0.59
C ASP A 176 9.82 1.56 1.29
N VAL A 177 9.35 0.89 2.34
CA VAL A 177 8.26 1.34 3.20
C VAL A 177 8.78 1.45 4.63
N ARG A 178 8.72 2.65 5.21
CA ARG A 178 9.11 2.90 6.60
C ARG A 178 7.92 2.67 7.52
N HIS A 179 8.04 1.65 8.37
CA HIS A 179 7.02 1.32 9.36
C HIS A 179 7.28 1.95 10.74
N PRO A 180 6.22 2.24 11.52
CA PRO A 180 6.33 2.80 12.86
C PRO A 180 6.68 1.76 13.95
N PHE A 181 6.76 0.46 13.63
CA PHE A 181 6.95 -0.61 14.63
C PHE A 181 8.28 -0.47 15.39
N ARG A 182 9.39 -0.31 14.66
CA ARG A 182 10.71 -0.10 15.29
C ARG A 182 10.77 1.21 16.07
N ALA A 183 10.08 2.25 15.59
CA ALA A 183 9.99 3.52 16.30
C ALA A 183 9.27 3.37 17.64
N LEU A 184 8.26 2.48 17.72
CA LEU A 184 7.56 2.19 18.98
C LEU A 184 8.51 1.53 19.99
N GLU A 185 9.29 0.53 19.56
CA GLU A 185 10.26 -0.11 20.46
C GLU A 185 11.29 0.90 20.97
N GLY A 186 11.83 1.74 20.09
CA GLY A 186 12.78 2.80 20.48
C GLY A 186 12.18 3.80 21.46
N ALA A 187 10.95 4.27 21.21
CA ALA A 187 10.26 5.20 22.10
C ALA A 187 9.97 4.57 23.47
N VAL A 188 9.59 3.29 23.52
CA VAL A 188 9.35 2.56 24.77
C VAL A 188 10.63 2.39 25.56
N MET A 189 11.75 2.02 24.90
CA MET A 189 13.06 1.94 25.55
C MET A 189 13.46 3.27 26.18
N GLU A 190 13.27 4.38 25.46
CA GLU A 190 13.61 5.72 25.95
C GLU A 190 12.70 6.14 27.12
N LEU A 191 11.39 5.90 27.02
CA LEU A 191 10.45 6.18 28.10
C LEU A 191 10.73 5.32 29.35
N GLN A 192 11.13 4.06 29.19
CA GLN A 192 11.57 3.21 30.30
C GLN A 192 12.85 3.74 30.94
N ALA A 193 13.85 4.15 30.15
CA ALA A 193 15.08 4.74 30.67
C ALA A 193 14.82 6.04 31.44
N LEU A 194 13.92 6.90 30.95
CA LEU A 194 13.44 8.08 31.68
C LEU A 194 12.70 7.69 32.97
N SER A 195 11.89 6.63 32.93
CA SER A 195 11.15 6.14 34.09
C SER A 195 12.08 5.63 35.21
N HIS A 196 13.25 5.08 34.85
CA HIS A 196 14.26 4.61 35.81
C HIS A 196 15.27 5.69 36.19
N GLY A 197 15.21 6.89 35.59
CA GLY A 197 16.17 7.97 35.84
C GLY A 197 17.57 7.68 35.28
N ILE A 198 17.71 6.72 34.36
CA ILE A 198 18.97 6.36 33.71
C ILE A 198 19.47 7.49 32.81
N ILE A 199 18.54 8.20 32.16
CA ILE A 199 18.83 9.37 31.32
C ILE A 199 18.18 10.62 31.90
N PRO A 200 18.89 11.76 31.94
CA PRO A 200 18.34 13.01 32.46
C PRO A 200 17.30 13.59 31.50
N VAL A 201 16.30 14.26 32.06
CA VAL A 201 15.43 15.17 31.29
C VAL A 201 16.27 16.39 30.90
N LEU A 202 16.13 16.89 29.67
CA LEU A 202 16.96 17.99 29.18
C LEU A 202 16.80 19.24 30.07
N PRO A 203 17.90 19.89 30.49
CA PRO A 203 17.87 20.99 31.46
C PRO A 203 17.14 22.26 30.98
N SER A 204 16.89 22.39 29.66
CA SER A 204 16.15 23.54 29.10
C SER A 204 14.63 23.42 29.22
N ALA A 205 14.11 22.26 29.63
CA ALA A 205 12.70 22.11 29.99
C ALA A 205 12.56 22.47 31.47
N ASN A 206 12.13 23.70 31.77
CA ASN A 206 11.65 24.11 33.10
C ASN A 206 10.34 23.38 33.50
N ALA A 207 10.24 22.08 33.23
CA ALA A 207 9.27 21.22 33.85
C ALA A 207 9.85 20.81 35.20
N ALA A 208 9.50 21.59 36.21
CA ALA A 208 9.57 21.17 37.60
C ALA A 208 9.24 19.67 37.69
N SER A 209 10.02 18.97 38.51
CA SER A 209 9.81 17.60 38.97
C SER A 209 8.36 17.24 39.34
N GLY A 210 7.44 18.21 39.45
CA GLY A 210 6.01 18.02 39.69
C GLY A 210 5.15 17.58 38.49
N ASP A 211 5.60 17.69 37.23
CA ASP A 211 4.75 17.31 36.07
C ASP A 211 5.04 15.88 35.53
N ARG A 212 5.96 15.15 36.17
CA ARG A 212 6.28 13.77 35.80
C ARG A 212 5.11 12.84 36.12
N PRO A 213 4.66 11.99 35.17
CA PRO A 213 3.60 11.03 35.45
C PRO A 213 3.99 10.05 36.55
N ALA A 214 3.11 9.87 37.55
CA ALA A 214 3.25 8.82 38.55
C ALA A 214 3.19 7.42 37.89
N ASN A 215 3.87 6.41 38.47
CA ASN A 215 3.87 5.03 37.97
C ASN A 215 4.26 4.91 36.49
N MET A 216 5.23 5.71 36.06
CA MET A 216 5.61 5.83 34.64
C MET A 216 5.99 4.48 34.01
N GLU A 217 6.71 3.61 34.72
CA GLU A 217 7.08 2.28 34.23
C GLU A 217 5.84 1.45 33.84
N ARG A 218 4.85 1.37 34.74
CA ARG A 218 3.59 0.68 34.49
C ARG A 218 2.84 1.32 33.32
N ARG A 219 2.74 2.65 33.28
CA ARG A 219 2.07 3.38 32.20
C ARG A 219 2.71 3.10 30.84
N VAL A 220 4.03 3.07 30.77
CA VAL A 220 4.78 2.76 29.54
C VAL A 220 4.50 1.33 29.07
N ARG A 221 4.55 0.34 29.98
CA ARG A 221 4.25 -1.06 29.64
C ARG A 221 2.80 -1.23 29.14
N ASP A 222 1.84 -0.65 29.85
CA ASP A 222 0.43 -0.74 29.50
C ASP A 222 0.16 -0.01 28.17
N ALA A 223 0.84 1.12 27.92
CA ALA A 223 0.75 1.87 26.67
C ALA A 223 1.39 1.14 25.49
N HIS A 224 2.49 0.43 25.68
CA HIS A 224 3.19 -0.31 24.63
C HIS A 224 2.31 -1.35 23.95
N GLY A 225 1.63 -2.18 24.76
CA GLY A 225 0.73 -3.22 24.24
C GLY A 225 -0.40 -2.62 23.42
N LYS A 226 -1.08 -1.61 23.95
CA LYS A 226 -2.19 -0.94 23.25
C LYS A 226 -1.73 -0.22 21.98
N ALA A 227 -0.63 0.54 22.04
CA ALA A 227 -0.08 1.23 20.89
C ALA A 227 0.29 0.26 19.76
N ARG A 228 0.91 -0.89 20.10
CA ARG A 228 1.28 -1.92 19.12
C ARG A 228 0.06 -2.42 18.34
N GLU A 229 -1.08 -2.62 18.99
CA GLU A 229 -2.29 -3.09 18.32
C GLU A 229 -2.88 -2.05 17.35
N TYR A 230 -2.88 -0.76 17.71
CA TYR A 230 -3.23 0.33 16.78
C TYR A 230 -2.29 0.39 15.57
N LEU A 231 -0.98 0.15 15.75
CA LEU A 231 -0.02 0.15 14.64
C LEU A 231 -0.22 -1.03 13.69
N LYS A 232 -0.59 -2.20 14.22
CA LYS A 232 -0.84 -3.42 13.43
C LYS A 232 -2.18 -3.41 12.68
N THR A 233 -3.10 -2.53 13.06
CA THR A 233 -4.46 -2.52 12.51
C THR A 233 -4.83 -1.14 11.99
N SER A 234 -5.18 -0.21 12.88
CA SER A 234 -5.67 1.13 12.56
C SER A 234 -4.74 1.90 11.62
N ALA A 235 -3.43 1.83 11.85
CA ALA A 235 -2.47 2.54 11.01
C ALA A 235 -2.41 1.99 9.57
N LEU A 236 -2.73 0.72 9.37
CA LEU A 236 -2.75 0.08 8.04
C LEU A 236 -4.10 0.29 7.32
N LEU A 237 -5.20 0.34 8.07
CA LEU A 237 -6.55 0.45 7.53
C LEU A 237 -7.00 1.90 7.28
N THR A 238 -6.36 2.87 7.92
CA THR A 238 -6.56 4.32 7.70
C THR A 238 -5.48 4.90 6.79
N ASP A 239 -5.68 6.12 6.29
CA ASP A 239 -4.72 6.80 5.41
C ASP A 239 -3.53 7.45 6.16
N ALA A 240 -3.25 6.99 7.39
CA ALA A 240 -2.23 7.58 8.25
C ALA A 240 -0.85 7.69 7.58
N TYR A 241 -0.42 6.66 6.85
CA TYR A 241 0.88 6.63 6.15
C TYR A 241 1.01 7.65 5.01
N PHE A 242 -0.11 8.15 4.47
CA PHE A 242 -0.10 9.15 3.42
C PHE A 242 -0.01 10.57 3.99
N HIS A 243 -0.39 10.77 5.25
CA HIS A 243 -0.49 12.11 5.85
C HIS A 243 0.57 12.37 6.92
N TYR A 244 1.10 11.31 7.53
CA TYR A 244 1.94 11.41 8.72
C TYR A 244 3.23 10.59 8.57
N THR A 245 4.28 11.02 9.26
CA THR A 245 5.55 10.28 9.33
C THR A 245 5.42 9.07 10.25
N PRO A 246 6.29 8.05 10.11
CA PRO A 246 6.28 6.89 11.02
C PRO A 246 6.42 7.28 12.50
N SER A 247 7.19 8.33 12.82
CA SER A 247 7.32 8.84 14.19
C SER A 247 6.03 9.49 14.70
N GLN A 248 5.30 10.23 13.85
CA GLN A 248 4.00 10.81 14.18
C GLN A 248 2.94 9.73 14.39
N ILE A 249 2.87 8.72 13.52
CA ILE A 249 1.94 7.59 13.63
C ILE A 249 2.21 6.79 14.91
N MET A 250 3.49 6.52 15.20
CA MET A 250 3.92 5.88 16.43
C MET A 250 3.48 6.70 17.66
N MET A 251 3.79 7.99 17.69
CA MET A 251 3.45 8.84 18.84
C MET A 251 1.93 9.02 19.00
N ALA A 252 1.19 9.02 17.89
CA ALA A 252 -0.27 9.02 17.91
C ALA A 252 -0.84 7.74 18.53
N SER A 253 -0.28 6.57 18.19
CA SER A 253 -0.68 5.30 18.81
C SER A 253 -0.40 5.27 20.31
N LEU A 254 0.74 5.82 20.77
CA LEU A 254 1.02 6.01 22.19
C LEU A 254 0.07 7.02 22.84
N MET A 255 -0.29 8.10 22.16
CA MET A 255 -1.21 9.12 22.69
C MET A 255 -2.63 8.57 22.88
N ILE A 256 -3.07 7.64 22.04
CA ILE A 256 -4.34 6.92 22.23
C ILE A 256 -4.30 6.02 23.46
N ALA A 257 -3.12 5.47 23.76
CA ALA A 257 -2.93 4.61 24.92
C ALA A 257 -2.78 5.43 26.22
N ASP A 258 -1.99 6.50 26.19
CA ASP A 258 -1.73 7.38 27.33
C ASP A 258 -1.34 8.80 26.85
N SER A 259 -2.34 9.70 26.82
CA SER A 259 -2.14 11.08 26.38
C SER A 259 -1.18 11.87 27.29
N ARG A 260 -1.32 11.71 28.61
CA ARG A 260 -0.49 12.41 29.59
C ARG A 260 0.99 12.05 29.47
N LEU A 261 1.28 10.77 29.20
CA LEU A 261 2.66 10.30 29.00
C LEU A 261 3.30 10.96 27.77
N VAL A 262 2.58 11.01 26.66
CA VAL A 262 3.06 11.60 25.40
C VAL A 262 3.22 13.12 25.49
N GLU A 263 2.24 13.82 26.08
CA GLU A 263 2.32 15.28 26.24
C GLU A 263 3.51 15.67 27.13
N TRP A 264 3.73 14.94 28.23
CA TRP A 264 4.91 15.11 29.07
C TRP A 264 6.19 14.82 28.30
N TYR A 265 6.24 13.72 27.55
CA TYR A 265 7.42 13.32 26.80
C TYR A 265 7.84 14.39 25.77
N ILE A 266 6.89 14.91 25.00
CA ILE A 266 7.15 15.95 24.00
C ILE A 266 7.62 17.25 24.67
N LYS A 267 6.98 17.66 25.77
CA LYS A 267 7.41 18.82 26.58
C LYS A 267 8.82 18.65 27.14
N SER A 268 9.21 17.42 27.50
CA SER A 268 10.53 17.13 28.06
C SER A 268 11.67 17.16 27.03
N LYS A 269 11.35 16.97 25.74
CA LYS A 269 12.32 16.86 24.65
C LYS A 269 12.43 18.14 23.81
N MET A 270 11.38 18.94 23.72
CA MET A 270 11.38 20.19 22.96
C MET A 270 11.65 21.39 23.87
N THR A 271 12.62 22.23 23.51
CA THR A 271 13.01 23.41 24.29
C THR A 271 11.95 24.52 24.20
N THR A 272 11.91 25.41 25.20
CA THR A 272 10.95 26.53 25.28
C THR A 272 11.02 27.47 24.07
N SER A 273 12.19 27.60 23.43
CA SER A 273 12.38 28.37 22.18
C SER A 273 11.67 27.77 20.96
N ALA A 274 11.18 26.54 21.05
CA ALA A 274 10.46 25.83 20.00
C ALA A 274 8.94 25.74 20.28
N GLY A 275 8.37 26.62 21.13
CA GLY A 275 6.97 26.53 21.57
C GLY A 275 5.93 26.45 20.44
N GLU A 276 6.13 27.19 19.34
CA GLU A 276 5.26 27.10 18.15
C GLU A 276 5.38 25.73 17.45
N MET A 277 6.60 25.25 17.27
CA MET A 277 6.87 23.95 16.65
C MET A 277 6.34 22.80 17.50
N GLN A 278 6.52 22.88 18.82
CA GLN A 278 5.98 21.94 19.79
C GLN A 278 4.46 21.86 19.71
N SER A 279 3.78 23.02 19.68
CA SER A 279 2.32 23.09 19.56
C SER A 279 1.85 22.48 18.23
N LYS A 280 2.57 22.74 17.14
CA LYS A 280 2.29 22.15 15.83
C LYS A 280 2.48 20.64 15.81
N VAL A 281 3.55 20.11 16.43
CA VAL A 281 3.80 18.68 16.55
C VAL A 281 2.71 18.00 17.38
N LEU A 282 2.35 18.56 18.53
CA LEU A 282 1.26 18.04 19.37
C LEU A 282 -0.08 18.03 18.62
N SER A 283 -0.42 19.12 17.92
CA SER A 283 -1.62 19.21 17.09
C SER A 283 -1.62 18.13 15.99
N THR A 284 -0.49 17.96 15.29
CA THR A 284 -0.34 16.93 14.25
C THR A 284 -0.54 15.52 14.80
N ILE A 285 0.03 15.22 15.98
CA ILE A 285 -0.13 13.92 16.64
C ILE A 285 -1.58 13.70 17.08
N LYS A 286 -2.26 14.73 17.59
CA LYS A 286 -3.68 14.66 17.96
C LYS A 286 -4.56 14.36 16.75
N SER A 287 -4.38 15.05 15.63
CA SER A 287 -5.10 14.75 14.38
C SER A 287 -4.82 13.35 13.85
N CYS A 288 -3.56 12.88 13.94
CA CYS A 288 -3.22 11.50 13.58
C CYS A 288 -3.93 10.49 14.51
N ALA A 289 -3.96 10.76 15.82
CA ALA A 289 -4.64 9.90 16.80
C ALA A 289 -6.16 9.84 16.56
N GLU A 290 -6.79 10.95 16.19
CA GLU A 290 -8.20 10.99 15.77
C GLU A 290 -8.45 10.11 14.55
N MET A 291 -7.59 10.21 13.52
CA MET A 291 -7.68 9.34 12.35
C MET A 291 -7.54 7.86 12.72
N LEU A 292 -6.57 7.49 13.55
CA LEU A 292 -6.38 6.11 13.99
C LEU A 292 -7.57 5.58 14.81
N ARG A 293 -8.27 6.43 15.58
CA ARG A 293 -9.47 6.03 16.34
C ARG A 293 -10.67 5.67 15.46
N THR A 294 -10.70 6.10 14.20
CA THR A 294 -11.80 5.73 13.28
C THR A 294 -11.88 4.23 13.01
N VAL A 295 -10.78 3.50 13.22
CA VAL A 295 -10.73 2.05 13.10
C VAL A 295 -10.19 1.47 14.39
N GLU A 296 -11.05 0.93 15.24
CA GLU A 296 -10.59 0.30 16.47
C GLU A 296 -9.89 -1.05 16.19
N PRO A 297 -8.81 -1.37 16.95
CA PRO A 297 -8.21 -2.69 16.91
C PRO A 297 -9.25 -3.78 17.18
N ASN A 298 -9.20 -4.89 16.44
CA ASN A 298 -10.13 -6.01 16.54
C ASN A 298 -11.60 -5.69 16.19
N SER A 299 -11.91 -4.52 15.63
CA SER A 299 -13.25 -4.24 15.11
C SER A 299 -13.57 -5.14 13.91
N GLU A 300 -14.58 -5.98 14.06
CA GLU A 300 -15.15 -6.72 12.94
C GLU A 300 -16.20 -5.86 12.21
N PRO A 301 -16.31 -5.98 10.88
CA PRO A 301 -17.39 -5.34 10.16
C PRO A 301 -18.74 -5.83 10.69
N SER A 302 -19.61 -4.88 11.02
CA SER A 302 -20.99 -5.13 11.46
C SER A 302 -21.80 -5.88 10.40
N PRO A 303 -22.91 -6.55 10.77
CA PRO A 303 -23.75 -7.27 9.80
C PRO A 303 -24.25 -6.37 8.65
N THR A 304 -24.51 -5.09 8.94
CA THR A 304 -24.91 -4.08 7.96
C THR A 304 -23.79 -3.76 6.99
N GLU A 305 -22.57 -3.50 7.48
CA GLU A 305 -21.38 -3.28 6.65
C GLU A 305 -21.06 -4.51 5.80
N ARG A 306 -21.19 -5.73 6.34
CA ARG A 306 -21.00 -6.97 5.57
C ARG A 306 -22.01 -7.08 4.42
N LYS A 307 -23.26 -6.69 4.65
CA LYS A 307 -24.31 -6.68 3.61
C LYS A 307 -23.99 -5.64 2.54
N GLU A 308 -23.56 -4.45 2.95
CA GLU A 308 -23.12 -3.39 2.03
C GLU A 308 -21.93 -3.85 1.19
N LEU A 309 -20.87 -4.38 1.81
CA LEU A 309 -19.68 -4.89 1.11
C LEU A 309 -20.02 -6.00 0.12
N LYS A 310 -20.97 -6.89 0.45
CA LYS A 310 -21.48 -7.90 -0.50
C LYS A 310 -22.21 -7.26 -1.69
N GLY A 311 -22.97 -6.18 -1.46
CA GLY A 311 -23.60 -5.39 -2.51
C GLY A 311 -22.56 -4.74 -3.42
N LEU A 312 -21.53 -4.10 -2.83
CA LEU A 312 -20.43 -3.47 -3.55
C LEU A 312 -19.58 -4.48 -4.33
N ALA A 313 -19.33 -5.67 -3.79
CA ALA A 313 -18.64 -6.73 -4.51
C ALA A 313 -19.44 -7.18 -5.74
N LYS A 314 -20.76 -7.33 -5.63
CA LYS A 314 -21.63 -7.63 -6.78
C LYS A 314 -21.63 -6.49 -7.81
N LYS A 315 -21.61 -5.23 -7.35
CA LYS A 315 -21.50 -4.05 -8.23
C LYS A 315 -20.16 -4.07 -8.97
N LEU A 316 -19.05 -4.28 -8.26
CA LEU A 316 -17.70 -4.41 -8.84
C LEU A 316 -17.65 -5.50 -9.92
N THR A 317 -18.26 -6.66 -9.69
CA THR A 317 -18.32 -7.73 -10.70
C THR A 317 -19.01 -7.27 -11.98
N LYS A 318 -20.03 -6.41 -11.88
CA LYS A 318 -20.78 -5.90 -13.04
C LYS A 318 -20.10 -4.74 -13.78
N CYS A 319 -19.27 -3.97 -13.08
CA CYS A 319 -18.53 -2.83 -13.66
C CYS A 319 -17.03 -3.10 -13.79
N ARG A 320 -16.62 -4.37 -13.87
CA ARG A 320 -15.24 -4.76 -14.13
C ARG A 320 -14.91 -4.54 -15.61
N ASN A 321 -13.73 -4.01 -15.88
CA ASN A 321 -13.23 -3.86 -17.24
C ASN A 321 -13.06 -5.24 -17.90
N PRO A 322 -13.80 -5.56 -18.97
CA PRO A 322 -13.75 -6.88 -19.62
C PRO A 322 -12.37 -7.19 -20.21
N GLU A 323 -11.63 -6.17 -20.65
CA GLU A 323 -10.30 -6.33 -21.29
C GLU A 323 -9.18 -6.60 -20.28
N LYS A 324 -9.45 -6.44 -18.99
CA LYS A 324 -8.47 -6.59 -17.89
C LYS A 324 -8.89 -7.66 -16.88
N MET A 325 -9.82 -8.54 -17.24
CA MET A 325 -10.25 -9.60 -16.33
C MET A 325 -9.20 -10.69 -16.16
N ASP A 326 -8.61 -11.16 -17.26
CA ASP A 326 -7.58 -12.20 -17.22
C ASP A 326 -6.18 -11.58 -17.30
N LEU A 327 -5.55 -11.44 -16.14
CA LEU A 327 -4.20 -10.89 -16.04
C LEU A 327 -3.14 -11.86 -16.56
N VAL A 328 -3.39 -13.17 -16.50
CA VAL A 328 -2.47 -14.20 -17.01
C VAL A 328 -2.45 -14.14 -18.53
N ALA A 329 -3.62 -14.14 -19.18
CA ALA A 329 -3.72 -13.98 -20.63
C ALA A 329 -3.12 -12.64 -21.10
N LEU A 330 -3.34 -11.56 -20.34
CA LEU A 330 -2.78 -10.25 -20.66
C LEU A 330 -1.25 -10.22 -20.54
N GLN A 331 -0.68 -10.90 -19.55
CA GLN A 331 0.77 -11.04 -19.42
C GLN A 331 1.34 -11.90 -20.56
N ARG A 332 0.65 -12.99 -20.92
CA ARG A 332 1.06 -13.87 -22.02
C ARG A 332 1.06 -13.13 -23.37
N ALA A 333 -0.02 -12.43 -23.70
CA ALA A 333 -0.11 -11.66 -24.93
C ALA A 333 0.95 -10.56 -25.02
N LYS A 334 1.30 -9.93 -23.89
CA LYS A 334 2.42 -8.96 -23.85
C LYS A 334 3.76 -9.63 -24.12
N ARG A 335 4.05 -10.78 -23.50
CA ARG A 335 5.30 -11.53 -23.74
C ARG A 335 5.42 -11.97 -25.20
N GLU A 336 4.35 -12.52 -25.78
CA GLU A 336 4.33 -12.95 -27.18
C GLU A 336 4.50 -11.77 -28.14
N GLY A 337 3.94 -10.60 -27.81
CA GLY A 337 4.14 -9.36 -28.57
C GLY A 337 5.57 -8.81 -28.47
N ASP A 338 6.14 -8.79 -27.27
CA ASP A 338 7.52 -8.35 -27.02
C ASP A 338 8.52 -9.29 -27.72
N GLU A 339 8.31 -10.61 -27.69
CA GLU A 339 9.12 -11.60 -28.40
C GLU A 339 9.07 -11.38 -29.93
N ALA A 340 7.89 -11.10 -30.48
CA ALA A 340 7.75 -10.81 -31.90
C ALA A 340 8.45 -9.50 -32.32
N ASP A 341 8.49 -8.49 -31.44
CA ASP A 341 9.19 -7.24 -31.69
C ASP A 341 10.71 -7.37 -31.48
N GLU A 342 11.16 -8.16 -30.51
CA GLU A 342 12.58 -8.53 -30.35
C GLU A 342 13.09 -9.28 -31.58
N ASP A 343 12.32 -10.23 -32.11
CA ASP A 343 12.67 -10.95 -33.34
C ASP A 343 12.79 -10.02 -34.55
N LYS A 344 11.93 -8.99 -34.66
CA LYS A 344 12.05 -7.96 -35.69
C LYS A 344 13.31 -7.12 -35.50
N ILE A 345 13.65 -6.74 -34.26
CA ILE A 345 14.86 -5.97 -33.94
C ILE A 345 16.12 -6.79 -34.24
N ILE A 346 16.14 -8.07 -33.89
CA ILE A 346 17.26 -8.99 -34.18
C ILE A 346 17.43 -9.16 -35.68
N LYS A 347 16.34 -9.35 -36.43
CA LYS A 347 16.38 -9.42 -37.91
C LYS A 347 16.91 -8.11 -38.52
N LYS A 348 16.45 -6.95 -38.02
CA LYS A 348 16.94 -5.64 -38.47
C LYS A 348 18.42 -5.45 -38.17
N ARG A 349 18.89 -5.79 -36.96
CA ARG A 349 20.30 -5.73 -36.57
C ARG A 349 21.18 -6.68 -37.37
N LYS A 350 20.71 -7.90 -37.69
CA LYS A 350 21.44 -8.83 -38.57
C LYS A 350 21.60 -8.25 -39.98
N LEU A 351 20.53 -7.66 -40.54
CA LEU A 351 20.57 -7.00 -41.85
C LEU A 351 21.48 -5.76 -41.87
N GLU A 352 21.53 -4.99 -40.78
CA GLU A 352 22.44 -3.83 -40.64
C GLU A 352 23.90 -4.29 -40.45
N LYS A 353 24.12 -5.41 -39.78
CA LYS A 353 25.45 -6.03 -39.58
C LYS A 353 25.98 -6.70 -40.85
N GLU A 354 25.12 -7.18 -41.74
CA GLU A 354 25.49 -7.63 -43.09
C GLU A 354 25.81 -6.45 -44.04
N LYS A 355 25.35 -5.24 -43.71
CA LYS A 355 25.61 -4.01 -44.48
C LYS A 355 26.76 -3.16 -43.95
N SER A 356 27.30 -3.44 -42.77
CA SER A 356 28.42 -2.71 -42.17
C SER A 356 29.64 -3.62 -42.00
N SER A 357 30.78 -3.21 -42.56
CA SER A 357 32.07 -3.88 -42.38
C SER A 357 32.46 -3.91 -40.90
N ALA A 358 32.94 -5.06 -40.45
CA ALA A 358 32.90 -5.57 -39.09
C ALA A 358 33.90 -5.00 -38.06
N ASP A 359 34.38 -3.77 -38.21
CA ASP A 359 35.27 -3.17 -37.21
C ASP A 359 34.56 -2.04 -36.47
N ASP A 360 34.65 -2.05 -35.14
CA ASP A 360 34.43 -0.92 -34.23
C ASP A 360 33.06 -0.79 -33.51
N LEU A 361 32.43 -1.90 -33.06
CA LEU A 361 31.23 -1.84 -32.20
C LEU A 361 31.51 -1.87 -30.69
N PHE A 362 32.68 -2.37 -30.27
CA PHE A 362 33.13 -2.29 -28.88
C PHE A 362 34.47 -1.58 -28.93
N GLY A 363 34.51 -0.35 -28.40
CA GLY A 363 35.70 0.51 -28.41
C GLY A 363 36.97 -0.19 -27.88
N PRO A 364 38.13 0.47 -27.99
CA PRO A 364 39.43 -0.19 -27.96
C PRO A 364 39.67 -1.03 -26.71
N GLU A 365 40.35 -2.17 -26.89
CA GLU A 365 40.66 -3.11 -25.82
C GLU A 365 41.36 -2.43 -24.63
N ILE A 366 40.84 -2.69 -23.43
CA ILE A 366 41.40 -2.18 -22.19
C ILE A 366 42.70 -2.95 -21.91
N LYS A 367 43.83 -2.25 -21.99
CA LYS A 367 45.15 -2.82 -21.62
C LYS A 367 45.12 -3.24 -20.15
N ARG A 368 45.43 -4.52 -19.90
CA ARG A 368 45.62 -5.03 -18.54
C ARG A 368 46.86 -4.38 -17.90
N PRO A 369 46.82 -4.10 -16.59
CA PRO A 369 47.89 -3.42 -15.87
C PRO A 369 49.22 -4.18 -15.87
#